data_AF-A0A0D7P9K9-F1
#
_entry.id   AF-A0A0D7P9K9-F1
#
_cell.length_a   1.000
_cell.length_b   1.000
_cell.length_c   1.000
_cell.angle_alpha   90.00
_cell.angle_beta   90.00
_cell.angle_gamma   90.00
#
_symmetry.space_group_name_H-M   'P 1'
#
loop_
_entity.id
_entity.type
_entity.pdbx_description
1 polymer ?
#
loop_
_entity_poly.entity_id
_entity_poly.type
_entity_poly.pdbx_seq_one_letter_code
_entity_poly.pdbx_strand_id
1 'polypeptide(L)'
;MTEYILRFIVGGAIVSAFATLGDMLRPKSFAGLLGAAPSVALATLGIALVQHGPGYAAAESWTMIYGAVALTCYSVVVCHILMRLRLTALPATIFAFAAWLAVAFGLLAGFGGA
;
A
#
# COMPACT_ATOMS: atom_id res chain seq x y z
N MET A 1 13.26 21.73 11.10
CA MET A 1 11.92 22.37 10.98
C MET A 1 11.50 22.52 9.52
N THR A 2 12.29 23.19 8.68
CA THR A 2 11.99 23.38 7.24
C THR A 2 11.73 22.08 6.48
N GLU A 3 12.49 21.02 6.78
CA GLU A 3 12.30 19.70 6.17
C GLU A 3 10.93 19.07 6.50
N TYR A 4 10.46 19.18 7.74
CA TYR A 4 9.15 18.65 8.14
C TYR A 4 8.00 19.43 7.50
N ILE A 5 8.15 20.75 7.37
CA ILE A 5 7.19 21.62 6.68
C ILE A 5 7.14 21.27 5.19
N LEU A 6 8.29 21.02 4.56
CA LEU A 6 8.37 20.62 3.16
C LEU A 6 7.71 19.25 2.93
N ARG A 7 7.99 18.25 3.80
CA ARG A 7 7.34 16.94 3.76
C ARG A 7 5.82 17.03 3.96
N PHE A 8 5.36 17.92 4.85
CA PHE A 8 3.94 18.17 5.08
C PHE A 8 3.25 18.77 3.85
N ILE A 9 3.83 19.80 3.23
CA ILE A 9 3.24 20.46 2.06
C ILE A 9 3.30 19.55 0.83
N VAL A 10 4.45 18.93 0.55
CA VAL A 10 4.61 18.05 -0.63
C VAL A 10 3.75 16.79 -0.46
N GLY A 11 3.78 16.16 0.72
CA GLY A 11 2.93 15.01 1.02
C GLY A 11 1.45 15.36 0.93
N GLY A 12 1.03 16.47 1.55
CA GLY A 12 -0.37 16.93 1.52
C GLY A 12 -0.85 17.30 0.11
N ALA A 13 0.00 17.94 -0.70
CA ALA A 13 -0.31 18.28 -2.08
C ALA A 13 -0.47 17.04 -2.97
N ILE A 14 0.42 16.05 -2.82
CA ILE A 14 0.34 14.78 -3.56
C ILE A 14 -0.92 14.01 -3.14
N VAL A 15 -1.21 13.88 -1.84
CA VAL A 15 -2.44 13.23 -1.34
C VAL A 15 -3.68 13.91 -1.91
N SER A 16 -3.72 15.23 -1.92
CA SER A 16 -4.85 15.99 -2.48
C SER A 16 -5.01 15.78 -3.99
N ALA A 17 -3.92 15.76 -4.76
CA ALA A 17 -3.96 15.52 -6.21
C ALA A 17 -4.43 14.10 -6.56
N PHE A 18 -3.98 13.08 -5.82
CA PHE A 18 -4.43 11.71 -6.02
C PHE A 18 -5.89 11.50 -5.58
N ALA A 19 -6.34 12.20 -4.53
CA ALA A 19 -7.74 12.17 -4.11
C ALA A 19 -8.67 12.79 -5.17
N THR A 20 -8.29 13.93 -5.75
CA THR A 20 -9.08 14.58 -6.82
C THR A 20 -9.08 13.76 -8.11
N LEU A 21 -7.93 13.22 -8.53
CA LEU A 21 -7.84 12.31 -9.68
C LEU A 21 -8.68 11.04 -9.47
N GLY A 22 -8.62 10.46 -8.27
CA GLY A 22 -9.39 9.29 -7.93
C GLY A 22 -10.90 9.53 -7.87
N ASP A 23 -11.34 10.73 -7.48
CA ASP A 23 -12.76 11.11 -7.48
C ASP A 23 -13.29 11.43 -8.90
N MET A 24 -12.40 11.87 -9.81
CA MET A 24 -12.72 12.04 -11.23
C MET A 24 -12.91 10.69 -11.96
N LEU A 25 -12.33 9.60 -11.45
CA LEU A 25 -12.45 8.27 -12.04
C LEU A 25 -13.69 7.53 -11.52
N ARG A 26 -14.58 7.11 -12.43
CA ARG A 26 -15.67 6.17 -12.10
C ARG A 26 -15.19 4.73 -12.29
N PRO A 27 -15.48 3.81 -11.35
CA PRO A 27 -16.29 3.93 -10.13
C PRO A 27 -15.62 4.63 -8.92
N LYS A 28 -16.44 5.26 -8.06
CA LYS A 28 -16.03 6.03 -6.86
C LYS A 28 -15.18 5.27 -5.83
N SER A 29 -15.11 3.94 -5.92
CA SER A 29 -14.21 3.12 -5.11
C SER A 29 -12.72 3.38 -5.43
N PHE A 30 -12.40 3.88 -6.63
CA PHE A 30 -11.02 4.21 -7.03
C PHE A 30 -10.49 5.45 -6.30
N ALA A 31 -11.36 6.39 -5.89
CA ALA A 31 -10.98 7.55 -5.08
C ALA A 31 -10.35 7.14 -3.74
N GLY A 32 -10.98 6.18 -3.05
CA GLY A 32 -10.44 5.63 -1.80
C GLY A 32 -9.14 4.85 -2.01
N LEU A 33 -9.06 4.06 -3.08
CA LEU A 33 -7.87 3.24 -3.40
C LEU A 33 -6.65 4.09 -3.76
N LEU A 34 -6.84 5.12 -4.61
CA LEU A 34 -5.78 6.02 -5.08
C LEU A 34 -5.42 7.10 -4.04
N GLY A 35 -6.34 7.48 -3.17
CA GLY A 35 -6.07 8.39 -2.06
C GLY A 35 -5.25 7.74 -0.94
N ALA A 36 -5.46 6.45 -0.66
CA ALA A 36 -4.89 5.77 0.51
C ALA A 36 -3.54 5.07 0.27
N ALA A 37 -3.33 4.40 -0.88
CA ALA A 37 -2.22 3.46 -1.04
C ALA A 37 -1.00 4.00 -1.84
N PRO A 38 -1.14 4.73 -2.96
CA PRO A 38 -0.01 5.14 -3.80
C PRO A 38 0.57 6.52 -3.45
N SER A 39 -0.24 7.45 -2.97
CA SER A 39 0.12 8.86 -2.78
C SER A 39 1.21 9.05 -1.71
N VAL A 40 1.05 8.38 -0.56
CA VAL A 40 2.03 8.40 0.54
C VAL A 40 3.30 7.64 0.17
N ALA A 41 3.17 6.51 -0.54
CA ALA A 41 4.31 5.72 -1.01
C ALA A 41 5.19 6.49 -2.01
N LEU A 42 4.57 7.18 -2.98
CA LEU A 42 5.28 8.02 -3.96
C LEU A 42 5.99 9.20 -3.28
N ALA A 43 5.35 9.86 -2.32
CA ALA A 43 5.97 10.94 -1.55
C ALA A 43 7.19 10.42 -0.76
N THR A 44 7.04 9.29 -0.08
CA THR A 44 8.13 8.66 0.68
C THR A 44 9.28 8.20 -0.22
N LEU A 45 9.00 7.56 -1.37
CA LEU A 45 10.03 7.15 -2.33
C LEU A 45 10.76 8.35 -2.93
N GLY A 46 10.07 9.44 -3.23
CA GLY A 46 10.68 10.68 -3.72
C GLY A 46 11.63 11.29 -2.69
N ILE A 47 11.23 11.33 -1.42
CA ILE A 47 12.09 11.77 -0.32
C ILE A 47 13.29 10.82 -0.14
N ALA A 48 13.05 9.51 -0.18
CA ALA A 48 14.09 8.48 -0.05
C ALA A 48 15.14 8.58 -1.16
N LEU A 49 14.71 8.83 -2.40
CA LEU A 49 15.59 9.04 -3.55
C LEU A 49 16.49 10.28 -3.36
N VAL A 50 15.92 11.39 -2.90
CA VAL A 50 16.66 12.64 -2.68
C VAL A 50 17.64 12.53 -1.51
N GLN A 51 17.26 11.81 -0.44
CA GLN A 51 18.06 11.75 0.79
C GLN A 51 19.09 10.60 0.82
N HIS A 52 18.73 9.42 0.31
CA HIS A 52 19.51 8.20 0.45
C HIS A 52 20.01 7.64 -0.89
N GLY A 53 19.63 8.28 -2.01
CA GLY A 53 20.06 7.91 -3.35
C GLY A 53 19.27 6.77 -3.99
N PRO A 54 19.59 6.42 -5.25
CA PRO A 54 18.78 5.51 -6.07
C PRO A 54 18.83 4.05 -5.60
N GLY A 55 19.94 3.59 -5.01
CA GLY A 55 20.06 2.22 -4.51
C GLY A 55 19.11 1.93 -3.35
N TYR A 56 18.98 2.87 -2.41
CA TYR A 56 18.06 2.76 -1.28
C TYR A 56 16.60 2.83 -1.74
N ALA A 57 16.27 3.77 -2.64
CA ALA A 57 14.93 3.87 -3.21
C ALA A 57 14.52 2.60 -3.98
N ALA A 58 15.46 1.95 -4.68
CA ALA A 58 15.20 0.68 -5.35
C ALA A 58 14.85 -0.45 -4.36
N ALA A 59 15.60 -0.59 -3.27
CA ALA A 59 15.32 -1.58 -2.23
C ALA A 59 13.93 -1.37 -1.60
N GLU A 60 13.60 -0.11 -1.25
CA GLU A 60 12.28 0.25 -0.71
C GLU A 60 11.15 -0.02 -1.72
N SER A 61 11.40 0.15 -3.02
CA SER A 61 10.38 -0.16 -4.04
C SER A 61 10.07 -1.65 -4.14
N TRP A 62 11.05 -2.53 -3.93
CA TRP A 62 10.84 -3.98 -3.92
C TRP A 62 9.99 -4.42 -2.74
N THR A 63 10.23 -3.87 -1.54
CA THR A 63 9.42 -4.19 -0.35
C THR A 63 7.98 -3.70 -0.49
N MET A 64 7.77 -2.55 -1.15
CA MET A 64 6.42 -2.07 -1.51
C MET A 64 5.69 -3.02 -2.47
N ILE A 65 6.39 -3.60 -3.45
CA ILE A 65 5.80 -4.60 -4.37
C ILE A 65 5.38 -5.85 -3.60
N TYR A 66 6.20 -6.36 -2.68
CA TYR A 66 5.83 -7.51 -1.85
C TYR A 66 4.59 -7.22 -0.98
N GLY A 67 4.50 -6.02 -0.41
CA GLY A 67 3.32 -5.57 0.33
C GLY A 67 2.05 -5.52 -0.54
N ALA A 68 2.17 -5.06 -1.78
CA ALA A 68 1.06 -5.00 -2.74
C ALA A 68 0.56 -6.40 -3.15
N VAL A 69 1.47 -7.34 -3.39
CA VAL A 69 1.13 -8.75 -3.67
C VAL A 69 0.41 -9.37 -2.48
N ALA A 70 0.94 -9.16 -1.26
CA ALA A 70 0.30 -9.65 -0.05
C ALA A 70 -1.13 -9.09 0.11
N LEU A 71 -1.32 -7.77 -0.06
CA LEU A 71 -2.63 -7.13 0.05
C LEU A 71 -3.62 -7.67 -1.00
N THR A 72 -3.14 -7.98 -2.20
CA THR A 72 -3.96 -8.61 -3.24
C THR A 72 -4.45 -9.99 -2.80
N CYS A 73 -3.56 -10.82 -2.24
CA CYS A 73 -3.93 -12.12 -1.67
C CYS A 73 -4.95 -11.97 -0.53
N TYR A 74 -4.75 -11.01 0.39
CA TYR A 74 -5.72 -10.68 1.44
C TYR A 74 -7.11 -10.38 0.86
N SER A 75 -7.17 -9.46 -0.11
CA SER A 75 -8.43 -9.06 -0.73
C SER A 75 -9.14 -10.23 -1.41
N VAL A 76 -8.40 -11.11 -2.08
CA VAL A 76 -8.96 -12.32 -2.70
C VAL A 76 -9.51 -13.27 -1.65
N VAL A 77 -8.77 -13.52 -0.56
CA VAL A 77 -9.20 -14.41 0.53
C VAL A 77 -10.44 -13.86 1.24
N VAL A 78 -10.47 -12.57 1.59
CA VAL A 78 -11.65 -11.92 2.17
C VAL A 78 -12.86 -12.05 1.25
N CYS A 79 -12.69 -11.72 -0.03
CA CYS A 79 -13.78 -11.78 -1.02
C CYS A 79 -14.30 -13.21 -1.16
N HIS A 80 -13.41 -14.20 -1.21
CA HIS A 80 -13.79 -15.60 -1.30
C HIS A 80 -14.55 -16.07 -0.05
N ILE A 81 -14.09 -15.74 1.15
CA ILE A 81 -14.75 -16.13 2.40
C ILE A 81 -16.14 -15.48 2.52
N LEU A 82 -16.26 -14.18 2.27
CA LEU A 82 -17.54 -13.48 2.38
C LEU A 82 -18.55 -13.95 1.32
N MET A 83 -18.13 -14.15 0.06
CA MET A 83 -19.05 -14.54 -1.01
C MET A 83 -19.39 -16.03 -1.02
N ARG A 84 -18.42 -16.91 -0.73
CA ARG A 84 -18.62 -18.37 -0.83
C ARG A 84 -19.00 -19.03 0.48
N LEU A 85 -18.42 -18.61 1.60
CA LEU A 85 -18.61 -19.25 2.92
C LEU A 85 -19.66 -18.53 3.78
N ARG A 86 -20.13 -17.34 3.37
CA ARG A 86 -21.14 -16.52 4.08
C ARG A 86 -20.86 -16.34 5.58
N LEU A 87 -19.59 -16.36 5.97
CA LEU A 87 -19.19 -16.13 7.36
C LEU A 87 -19.37 -14.66 7.73
N THR A 88 -19.51 -14.40 9.02
CA THR A 88 -19.57 -13.03 9.55
C THR A 88 -18.24 -12.31 9.30
N ALA A 89 -18.29 -10.97 9.17
CA ALA A 89 -17.13 -10.17 8.75
C ALA A 89 -15.91 -10.31 9.68
N LEU A 90 -16.13 -10.54 10.97
CA LEU A 90 -15.08 -10.64 11.99
C LEU A 90 -14.11 -11.83 11.80
N PRO A 91 -14.57 -13.09 11.68
CA PRO A 91 -13.68 -14.20 11.39
C PRO A 91 -13.03 -14.08 10.01
N ALA A 92 -13.75 -13.55 9.01
CA ALA A 92 -13.22 -13.39 7.65
C ALA A 92 -12.01 -12.45 7.60
N THR A 93 -12.04 -11.33 8.33
CA THR A 93 -10.91 -10.40 8.39
C THR A 93 -9.73 -10.96 9.18
N ILE A 94 -9.97 -11.69 10.27
CA ILE A 94 -8.91 -12.31 11.08
C ILE A 94 -8.12 -13.35 10.26
N PHE A 95 -8.81 -14.27 9.57
CA PHE A 95 -8.14 -15.29 8.74
C PHE A 95 -7.40 -14.67 7.57
N ALA A 96 -8.00 -13.67 6.92
CA ALA A 96 -7.33 -12.97 5.84
C ALA A 96 -6.10 -12.22 6.36
N PHE A 97 -6.16 -11.59 7.54
CA PHE A 97 -5.02 -10.86 8.11
C PHE A 97 -3.85 -11.80 8.42
N ALA A 98 -4.14 -13.00 8.93
CA ALA A 98 -3.13 -14.05 9.09
C ALA A 98 -2.52 -14.49 7.74
N ALA A 99 -3.34 -14.67 6.70
CA ALA A 99 -2.85 -14.99 5.35
C ALA A 99 -1.99 -13.86 4.75
N TRP A 100 -2.36 -12.60 5.01
CA TRP A 100 -1.60 -11.43 4.59
C TRP A 100 -0.21 -11.40 5.22
N LEU A 101 -0.12 -11.57 6.54
CA LEU A 101 1.17 -11.63 7.24
C LEU A 101 1.99 -12.82 6.76
N ALA A 102 1.38 -13.99 6.60
CA ALA A 102 2.08 -15.18 6.12
C ALA A 102 2.70 -14.97 4.72
N VAL A 103 1.97 -14.34 3.80
CA VAL A 103 2.47 -14.04 2.45
C VAL A 103 3.53 -12.93 2.47
N ALA A 104 3.31 -11.86 3.24
CA ALA A 104 4.25 -10.75 3.34
C ALA A 104 5.59 -11.21 3.92
N PHE A 105 5.56 -11.92 5.06
CA PHE A 105 6.78 -12.46 5.68
C PHE A 105 7.39 -13.61 4.88
N GLY A 106 6.59 -14.44 4.20
CA GLY A 106 7.10 -15.49 3.33
C GLY A 106 7.86 -14.93 2.12
N LEU A 107 7.32 -13.89 1.47
CA LEU A 107 8.00 -13.20 0.37
C LEU A 107 9.23 -12.45 0.85
N LEU A 108 9.16 -11.77 2.00
CA LEU A 108 10.31 -11.09 2.59
C LEU A 108 11.44 -12.08 2.98
N ALA A 109 11.10 -13.24 3.55
CA ALA A 109 12.10 -14.25 3.90
C ALA A 109 12.67 -14.97 2.67
N GLY A 110 11.87 -15.15 1.62
CA GLY A 110 12.29 -15.83 0.39
C GLY A 110 13.08 -14.95 -0.58
N PHE A 111 12.74 -13.66 -0.68
CA PHE A 111 13.33 -12.73 -1.65
C PHE A 111 14.03 -11.52 -1.02
N GLY A 112 13.84 -11.25 0.27
CA GLY A 112 14.46 -10.14 1.01
C GLY A 112 15.82 -10.48 1.63
N GLY A 113 16.43 -11.60 1.26
CA GLY A 113 17.81 -11.95 1.58
C GLY A 113 18.76 -11.61 0.43
N ALA A 114 19.02 -10.32 0.22
CA ALA A 114 20.13 -9.81 -0.59
C ALA A 114 20.60 -8.46 -0.02
#